data_AF-A0A357WUL1-F1
#
_entry.id   AF-A0A357WUL1-F1
#
_cell.length_a   1.000
_cell.length_b   1.000
_cell.length_c   1.000
_cell.angle_alpha   90.00
_cell.angle_beta   90.00
_cell.angle_gamma   90.00
#
_symmetry.space_group_name_H-M   'P 1'
#
loop_
_entity.id
_entity.type
_entity.pdbx_description
1 polymer ?
#
loop_
_entity_poly.entity_id
_entity_poly.type
_entity_poly.pdbx_seq_one_letter_code
_entity_poly.pdbx_strand_id
1 'polypeptide(L)'
;FMAAAAVIAQQHHEKYDGTGYIELKGDQIHLYARIVAIVDVFEALLSKRPYKEAWTAERACSYITSNAGAHFDPQLVRAFERCKDRLIAIKNRYTKS
;
A
#
# COMPACT_ATOMS: atom_id res chain seq x y z
N PHE A 1 -14.39 15.91 -2.00
CA PHE A 1 -14.35 14.49 -2.41
C PHE A 1 -13.64 14.27 -3.74
N MET A 2 -14.03 14.92 -4.84
CA MET A 2 -13.40 14.69 -6.16
C MET A 2 -11.91 15.02 -6.23
N ALA A 3 -11.46 16.10 -5.57
CA ALA A 3 -10.04 16.47 -5.54
C ALA A 3 -9.14 15.39 -4.90
N ALA A 4 -9.59 14.76 -3.82
CA ALA A 4 -8.83 13.69 -3.17
C ALA A 4 -8.72 12.44 -4.05
N ALA A 5 -9.82 12.07 -4.73
CA ALA A 5 -9.84 10.93 -5.65
C ALA A 5 -8.92 11.17 -6.86
N ALA A 6 -8.92 12.37 -7.44
CA ALA A 6 -8.03 12.73 -8.54
C ALA A 6 -6.55 12.63 -8.15
N VAL A 7 -6.20 13.12 -6.95
CA VAL A 7 -4.84 13.00 -6.40
C VAL A 7 -4.42 11.54 -6.22
N ILE A 8 -5.29 10.72 -5.63
CA ILE A 8 -5.03 9.28 -5.45
C ILE A 8 -4.81 8.61 -6.81
N ALA A 9 -5.73 8.82 -7.76
CA ALA A 9 -5.65 8.23 -9.09
C ALA A 9 -4.33 8.59 -9.79
N GLN A 10 -3.88 9.84 -9.67
CA GLN A 10 -2.64 10.30 -10.28
C GLN A 10 -1.37 9.76 -9.60
N GLN A 11 -1.37 9.63 -8.27
CA GLN A 11 -0.12 9.49 -7.51
C GLN A 11 0.04 8.18 -6.74
N HIS A 12 -0.97 7.31 -6.65
CA HIS A 12 -0.88 6.10 -5.80
C HIS A 12 0.13 5.04 -6.30
N HIS A 13 0.64 5.17 -7.53
CA HIS A 13 1.74 4.35 -8.06
C HIS A 13 3.13 5.00 -7.86
N GLU A 14 3.20 6.17 -7.22
CA GLU A 14 4.48 6.75 -6.84
C GLU A 14 5.17 5.95 -5.75
N LYS A 15 6.51 5.94 -5.81
CA LYS A 15 7.37 5.33 -4.79
C LYS A 15 8.05 6.42 -3.99
N TYR A 16 8.13 6.22 -2.68
CA TYR A 16 8.66 7.22 -1.76
C TYR A 16 10.09 7.69 -2.10
N ASP A 17 10.92 6.83 -2.71
CA ASP A 17 12.29 7.14 -3.13
C ASP A 17 12.42 7.97 -4.41
N GLY A 18 11.33 8.19 -5.15
CA GLY A 18 11.29 8.91 -6.42
C GLY A 18 11.35 8.01 -7.66
N THR A 19 11.41 6.68 -7.52
CA THR A 19 11.43 5.73 -8.66
C THR A 19 10.02 5.31 -9.12
N GLY A 20 9.05 6.18 -8.87
CA GLY A 20 7.63 6.06 -9.23
C GLY A 20 7.35 6.33 -10.70
N TYR A 21 6.08 6.60 -11.03
CA TYR A 21 5.62 6.71 -12.41
C TYR A 21 5.83 8.11 -13.00
N ILE A 22 5.54 9.15 -12.22
CA ILE A 22 5.76 10.57 -12.54
C ILE A 22 6.89 11.17 -11.70
N GLU A 23 7.73 10.32 -11.10
CA GLU A 23 8.99 10.65 -10.43
C GLU A 23 8.85 11.64 -9.25
N LEU A 24 7.73 11.59 -8.51
CA LEU A 24 7.57 12.34 -7.27
C LEU A 24 8.29 11.63 -6.12
N LYS A 25 8.94 12.40 -5.24
CA LYS A 25 9.71 11.86 -4.12
C LYS A 25 9.23 12.35 -2.76
N GLY A 26 9.21 11.44 -1.78
CA GLY A 26 8.94 11.77 -0.39
C GLY A 26 7.63 12.52 -0.19
N ASP A 27 7.73 13.71 0.41
CA ASP A 27 6.57 14.56 0.71
C ASP A 27 5.98 15.29 -0.49
N GLN A 28 6.59 15.20 -1.69
CA GLN A 28 5.96 15.66 -2.93
C GLN A 28 4.76 14.77 -3.30
N ILE A 29 4.75 13.53 -2.80
CA ILE A 29 3.61 12.62 -2.95
C ILE A 29 2.57 12.98 -1.88
N HIS A 30 1.35 13.27 -2.33
CA HIS A 30 0.28 13.63 -1.42
C HIS A 30 0.00 12.50 -0.41
N LEU A 31 -0.28 12.86 0.85
CA LEU A 31 -0.51 11.90 1.94
C LEU A 31 -1.53 10.82 1.58
N TYR A 32 -2.65 11.20 0.94
CA TYR A 32 -3.67 10.24 0.49
C TYR A 32 -3.12 9.17 -0.45
N ALA A 33 -2.27 9.56 -1.40
CA ALA A 33 -1.66 8.63 -2.34
C ALA A 33 -0.66 7.71 -1.64
N ARG A 34 0.14 8.24 -0.70
CA ARG A 34 1.06 7.43 0.12
C ARG A 34 0.33 6.39 0.99
N ILE A 35 -0.83 6.74 1.55
CA ILE A 35 -1.69 5.81 2.29
C ILE A 35 -2.24 4.73 1.36
N VAL A 36 -2.80 5.13 0.22
CA VAL A 36 -3.41 4.19 -0.74
C VAL A 36 -2.37 3.26 -1.35
N ALA A 37 -1.15 3.72 -1.64
CA ALA A 37 -0.07 2.89 -2.16
C ALA A 37 0.23 1.67 -1.27
N ILE A 38 0.25 1.86 0.06
CA ILE A 38 0.45 0.75 1.02
C ILE A 38 -0.72 -0.25 0.94
N VAL A 39 -1.95 0.25 1.00
CA VAL A 39 -3.15 -0.60 1.04
C VAL A 39 -3.36 -1.35 -0.27
N ASP A 40 -3.15 -0.66 -1.41
CA ASP A 40 -3.27 -1.25 -2.75
C ASP A 40 -2.28 -2.41 -2.93
N VAL A 41 -1.00 -2.20 -2.59
CA VAL A 41 0.01 -3.25 -2.68
C VAL A 41 -0.28 -4.39 -1.68
N PHE A 42 -0.66 -4.09 -0.44
CA PHE A 42 -0.97 -5.11 0.55
C PHE A 42 -2.13 -6.01 0.10
N GLU A 43 -3.24 -5.43 -0.36
CA GLU A 43 -4.39 -6.19 -0.88
C GLU A 43 -4.03 -6.97 -2.13
N ALA A 44 -3.27 -6.36 -3.06
CA ALA A 44 -2.79 -7.00 -4.27
C ALA A 44 -1.94 -8.24 -3.98
N LEU A 45 -1.07 -8.20 -2.97
CA LEU A 45 -0.20 -9.33 -2.58
C LEU A 45 -1.01 -10.49 -2.00
N LEU A 46 -2.07 -10.18 -1.26
CA LEU A 46 -2.92 -11.19 -0.61
C LEU A 46 -4.05 -11.74 -1.51
N SER A 47 -4.18 -11.25 -2.73
CA SER A 47 -5.24 -11.66 -3.65
C SER A 47 -4.71 -12.66 -4.67
N LYS A 48 -5.45 -13.74 -4.91
CA LYS A 48 -5.13 -14.69 -5.98
C LYS A 48 -5.37 -14.04 -7.34
N ARG A 49 -4.43 -14.22 -8.26
CA ARG A 49 -4.52 -13.77 -9.66
C ARG A 49 -4.25 -14.94 -10.60
N PRO A 50 -4.70 -14.92 -11.87
CA PRO A 50 -4.50 -16.04 -12.80
C PRO A 50 -3.04 -16.52 -12.93
N TYR A 51 -2.09 -15.60 -12.74
CA TYR A 51 -0.64 -15.82 -12.89
C TYR A 51 0.14 -15.81 -11.56
N LYS A 52 -0.54 -15.64 -10.41
CA LYS A 52 0.13 -15.49 -9.11
C LYS A 52 -0.76 -15.97 -7.97
N GLU A 53 -0.26 -16.95 -7.22
CA GLU A 53 -0.87 -17.36 -5.96
C GLU A 53 -0.77 -16.25 -4.91
N ALA A 54 -1.80 -16.15 -4.07
CA ALA A 54 -1.83 -15.20 -2.97
C ALA A 54 -0.66 -15.43 -2.01
N TRP A 55 -0.06 -14.34 -1.53
CA TRP A 55 0.92 -14.40 -0.46
C TRP A 55 0.23 -14.63 0.87
N THR A 56 0.99 -15.13 1.86
CA THR A 56 0.53 -15.13 3.25
C THR A 56 0.53 -13.70 3.82
N ALA A 57 -0.28 -13.48 4.85
CA ALA A 57 -0.35 -12.21 5.56
C ALA A 57 1.03 -11.77 6.10
N GLU A 58 1.78 -12.72 6.65
CA GLU A 58 3.10 -12.49 7.24
C GLU A 58 4.09 -12.04 6.15
N ARG A 59 4.07 -12.71 4.99
CA ARG A 59 4.94 -12.37 3.86
C ARG A 59 4.60 -10.99 3.30
N ALA A 60 3.31 -10.68 3.16
CA ALA A 60 2.88 -9.36 2.68
C ALA A 60 3.28 -8.25 3.67
N CYS A 61 3.07 -8.45 4.98
CA CYS A 61 3.51 -7.50 6.01
C CYS A 61 5.03 -7.28 5.99
N SER A 62 5.80 -8.38 5.91
CA SER A 62 7.27 -8.31 5.83
C SER A 62 7.74 -7.54 4.60
N TYR A 63 7.07 -7.70 3.46
CA TYR A 63 7.36 -6.93 2.26
C TYR A 63 7.10 -5.43 2.44
N ILE A 64 5.97 -5.04 3.03
CA ILE A 64 5.68 -3.63 3.32
C ILE A 64 6.76 -3.04 4.24
N THR A 65 7.07 -3.71 5.35
CA THR A 65 8.08 -3.23 6.31
C THR A 65 9.47 -3.12 5.67
N SER A 66 9.88 -4.12 4.88
CA SER A 66 11.21 -4.14 4.24
C SER A 66 11.39 -3.09 3.14
N ASN A 67 10.30 -2.52 2.62
CA ASN A 67 10.33 -1.49 1.58
C ASN A 67 10.06 -0.08 2.13
N ALA A 68 10.15 0.12 3.45
CA ALA A 68 10.10 1.44 4.07
C ALA A 68 11.25 2.34 3.59
N GLY A 69 10.92 3.56 3.17
CA GLY A 69 11.88 4.54 2.64
C GLY A 69 12.21 4.36 1.17
N ALA A 70 11.95 3.18 0.59
CA ALA A 70 12.06 2.91 -0.84
C ALA A 70 10.70 3.08 -1.53
N HIS A 71 9.83 2.08 -1.41
CA HIS A 71 8.49 2.13 -1.98
C HIS A 71 7.55 2.96 -1.11
N PHE A 72 7.61 2.77 0.21
CA PHE A 72 6.59 3.30 1.14
C PHE A 72 7.17 4.35 2.09
N ASP A 73 6.33 5.30 2.47
CA ASP A 73 6.66 6.28 3.51
C ASP A 73 6.95 5.58 4.86
N PRO A 74 8.14 5.75 5.45
CA PRO A 74 8.49 5.15 6.74
C PRO A 74 7.52 5.48 7.88
N GLN A 75 6.94 6.68 7.88
CA GLN A 75 5.98 7.08 8.90
C GLN A 75 4.68 6.30 8.79
N LEU A 76 4.21 6.07 7.56
CA LEU A 76 3.01 5.30 7.30
C LEU A 76 3.24 3.80 7.47
N VAL A 77 4.44 3.28 7.18
CA VAL A 77 4.79 1.89 7.50
C VAL A 77 4.68 1.65 9.02
N ARG A 78 5.20 2.56 9.85
CA ARG A 78 5.01 2.46 11.32
C ARG A 78 3.53 2.50 11.71
N ALA A 79 2.69 3.24 10.99
CA ALA A 79 1.25 3.28 11.24
C ALA A 79 0.57 1.97 10.82
N PHE A 80 0.95 1.42 9.66
CA PHE A 80 0.51 0.13 9.15
C PHE A 80 0.84 -1.00 10.14
N GLU A 81 2.04 -1.03 10.71
CA GLU A 81 2.44 -2.06 11.67
C GLU A 81 1.55 -2.09 12.92
N ARG A 82 1.06 -0.93 13.37
CA ARG A 82 0.13 -0.83 14.50
C ARG A 82 -1.30 -1.28 14.17
N CYS A 83 -1.67 -1.36 12.89
CA CYS A 83 -3.03 -1.68 12.47
C CYS A 83 -3.17 -2.90 11.55
N LYS A 84 -2.06 -3.55 11.16
CA LYS A 84 -2.04 -4.68 10.22
C LYS A 84 -2.98 -5.82 10.60
N ASP A 85 -3.09 -6.16 11.89
CA ASP A 85 -3.96 -7.24 12.37
C ASP A 85 -5.44 -6.90 12.13
N ARG A 86 -5.80 -5.62 12.29
CA ARG A 86 -7.13 -5.11 11.97
C ARG A 86 -7.39 -5.14 10.45
N LEU A 87 -6.40 -4.82 9.62
CA LEU A 87 -6.51 -4.91 8.17
C LEU A 87 -6.75 -6.37 7.72
N ILE A 88 -6.01 -7.32 8.29
CA ILE A 88 -6.18 -8.76 8.03
C ILE A 88 -7.59 -9.21 8.45
N ALA A 89 -8.07 -8.79 9.63
CA ALA A 89 -9.42 -9.10 10.09
C ALA A 89 -10.51 -8.55 9.15
N ILE A 90 -10.33 -7.32 8.67
CA ILE A 90 -11.24 -6.69 7.69
C ILE A 90 -11.23 -7.48 6.37
N LYS A 91 -10.04 -7.79 5.82
CA LYS A 91 -9.93 -8.58 4.60
C LYS A 91 -10.65 -9.92 4.73
N ASN A 92 -10.40 -10.66 5.81
CA ASN A 92 -11.03 -11.96 6.06
C ASN A 92 -12.56 -11.86 6.15
N ARG A 93 -13.10 -10.73 6.63
CA ARG A 93 -14.54 -10.48 6.67
C ARG A 93 -15.15 -10.32 5.28
N TYR A 94 -14.44 -9.67 4.35
CA TYR A 94 -14.95 -9.38 3.01
C TYR A 94 -14.51 -10.38 1.93
N THR A 95 -13.61 -11.31 2.25
CA THR A 95 -13.17 -12.38 1.32
C THR A 95 -14.06 -13.64 1.40
N LYS A 96 -14.93 -13.76 2.41
CA LYS A 96 -15.93 -14.82 2.49
C LYS A 96 -17.14 -14.49 1.60
N SER A 97 -17.10 -14.92 0.34
CA SER A 97 -18.27 -15.17 -0.49
C SER A 97 -18.01 -16.30 -1.47
#